data_AF-A0A1Q5TG47-F1
#
_entry.id   AF-A0A1Q5TG47-F1
#
_cell.length_a   1.000
_cell.length_b   1.000
_cell.length_c   1.000
_cell.angle_alpha   90.00
_cell.angle_beta   90.00
_cell.angle_gamma   90.00
#
_symmetry.space_group_name_H-M   'P 1'
#
loop_
_entity.id
_entity.type
_entity.pdbx_description
1 polymer ?
#
loop_
_entity_poly.entity_id
_entity_poly.type
_entity_poly.pdbx_seq_one_letter_code
_entity_poly.pdbx_strand_id
1 'polypeptide(L)'
;MVHPASTCCKTTQGAGCVCAAQAKCSCGKESALHCTCNKASSENQISGARCSCRSRPAGQCTCERAVTENKPVQGETCACGSRPSASCTCEKAEAVESALEQDFTTRA
;
A
#
# COMPACT_ATOMS: atom_id res chain seq x y z
N MET A 1 4.23 10.50 -21.70
CA MET A 1 4.56 9.10 -21.38
C MET A 1 3.85 8.77 -20.07
N VAL A 2 2.66 8.15 -20.15
CA VAL A 2 1.91 7.74 -18.95
C VAL A 2 2.57 6.45 -18.47
N HIS A 3 3.37 6.55 -17.42
CA HIS A 3 3.99 5.37 -16.84
C HIS A 3 2.88 4.46 -16.33
N PRO A 4 2.85 3.17 -16.75
CA PRO A 4 1.89 2.23 -16.21
C PRO A 4 2.03 2.27 -14.69
N ALA A 5 0.88 2.30 -13.99
CA ALA A 5 0.81 2.16 -12.55
C ALA A 5 1.26 0.75 -12.18
N SER A 6 2.54 0.46 -12.35
CA SER A 6 3.17 -0.74 -11.85
C SER A 6 3.03 -0.64 -10.34
N THR A 7 2.19 -1.51 -9.79
CA THR A 7 1.86 -1.70 -8.38
C THR A 7 3.09 -1.82 -7.49
N CYS A 8 4.28 -1.99 -8.08
CA CYS A 8 5.58 -1.77 -7.47
C CYS A 8 6.33 -0.67 -8.25
N CYS A 9 6.74 0.39 -7.55
CA CYS A 9 7.64 1.39 -8.11
C CYS A 9 8.96 0.71 -8.44
N LYS A 10 9.29 0.58 -9.74
CA LYS A 10 10.56 0.08 -10.29
C LYS A 10 11.66 -0.01 -9.24
N THR A 11 12.07 -1.22 -8.92
CA THR A 11 13.36 -1.50 -8.32
C THR A 11 14.06 -2.56 -9.14
N THR A 12 15.33 -2.27 -9.40
CA THR A 12 16.40 -3.24 -9.64
C THR A 12 15.98 -4.66 -9.26
N GLN A 13 16.05 -5.58 -10.23
CA GLN A 13 15.70 -6.99 -10.07
C GLN A 13 16.20 -7.52 -8.72
N GLY A 14 15.26 -7.78 -7.78
CA GLY A 14 15.54 -8.40 -6.49
C GLY A 14 15.51 -7.48 -5.24
N ALA A 15 15.51 -6.15 -5.38
CA ALA A 15 15.35 -5.24 -4.23
C ALA A 15 13.89 -4.77 -4.13
N GLY A 16 13.29 -4.78 -2.95
CA GLY A 16 11.89 -4.34 -2.74
C GLY A 16 11.64 -2.88 -3.15
N CYS A 17 10.37 -2.47 -3.23
CA CYS A 17 9.93 -1.13 -3.68
C CYS A 17 10.72 0.01 -3.02
N VAL A 18 11.27 0.97 -3.80
CA VAL A 18 12.04 2.13 -3.27
C VAL A 18 11.25 2.87 -2.19
N CYS A 19 9.95 3.04 -2.41
CA CYS A 19 9.07 3.72 -1.48
C CYS A 19 8.90 2.98 -0.14
N ALA A 20 9.07 1.64 -0.11
CA ALA A 20 9.06 0.87 1.12
C ALA A 20 10.37 1.03 1.89
N ALA A 21 11.50 1.07 1.19
CA ALA A 21 12.82 1.30 1.79
C ALA A 21 12.96 2.71 2.40
N GLN A 22 12.31 3.71 1.80
CA GLN A 22 12.28 5.08 2.34
C GLN A 22 11.24 5.29 3.46
N ALA A 23 10.24 4.41 3.56
CA ALA A 23 9.18 4.59 4.54
C ALA A 23 9.72 4.37 5.96
N LYS A 24 9.68 5.43 6.77
CA LYS A 24 10.04 5.40 8.19
C LYS A 24 8.80 5.42 9.06
N CYS A 25 8.89 5.09 10.34
CA CYS A 25 7.84 5.29 11.34
C CYS A 25 7.49 6.78 11.53
N SER A 26 6.35 7.12 12.12
CA SER A 26 5.98 8.53 12.38
C SER A 26 6.99 9.24 13.27
N CYS A 27 7.69 8.48 14.11
CA CYS A 27 8.79 8.98 14.94
C CYS A 27 10.12 9.15 14.19
N GLY A 28 10.22 8.73 12.92
CA GLY A 28 11.38 8.95 12.03
C GLY A 28 12.64 8.14 12.35
N LYS A 29 12.65 7.38 13.45
CA LYS A 29 13.84 6.65 13.94
C LYS A 29 14.07 5.32 13.22
N GLU A 30 13.00 4.60 12.91
CA GLU A 30 13.06 3.24 12.37
C GLU A 30 12.30 3.12 11.06
N SER A 31 12.60 2.05 10.32
CA SER A 31 11.85 1.66 9.13
C SER A 31 10.42 1.30 9.49
N ALA A 32 9.49 1.65 8.62
CA ALA A 32 8.08 1.29 8.76
C ALA A 32 7.93 -0.25 8.92
N LEU A 33 6.94 -0.67 9.70
CA LEU A 33 6.72 -2.06 10.18
C LEU A 33 7.67 -2.57 11.27
N HIS A 34 8.75 -1.83 11.57
CA HIS A 34 9.70 -2.16 12.62
C HIS A 34 9.82 -1.03 13.65
N CYS A 35 8.72 -0.32 13.90
CA CYS A 35 8.68 0.78 14.85
C CYS A 35 8.76 0.28 16.30
N THR A 36 9.48 0.99 17.16
CA THR A 36 9.54 0.78 18.62
C THR A 36 9.04 1.98 19.41
N CYS A 37 8.56 3.03 18.71
CA CYS A 37 8.00 4.22 19.33
C CYS A 37 6.54 4.04 19.78
N ASN A 38 5.95 5.03 20.46
CA ASN A 38 4.60 4.94 21.06
C ASN A 38 3.48 4.49 20.10
N LYS A 39 3.62 4.73 18.78
CA LYS A 39 2.64 4.33 17.76
C LYS A 39 2.96 2.97 17.11
N ALA A 40 4.00 2.26 17.57
CA ALA A 40 4.43 0.98 17.03
C ALA A 40 3.30 -0.06 16.94
N SER A 41 2.49 -0.18 17.99
CA SER A 41 1.36 -1.11 18.03
C SER A 41 0.30 -0.85 16.97
N SER A 42 0.28 0.34 16.35
CA SER A 42 -0.63 0.68 15.24
C SER A 42 0.11 0.77 13.91
N GLU A 43 1.36 1.23 13.89
CA GLU A 43 2.15 1.40 12.67
C GLU A 43 2.76 0.08 12.16
N ASN A 44 3.03 -0.86 13.06
CA ASN A 44 3.52 -2.20 12.70
C ASN A 44 2.39 -3.17 12.36
N GLN A 45 1.15 -2.79 12.64
CA GLN A 45 0.01 -3.60 12.23
C GLN A 45 -0.12 -3.53 10.72
N ILE A 46 -0.29 -4.71 10.13
CA ILE A 46 -0.41 -4.82 8.68
C ILE A 46 -1.87 -4.58 8.23
N SER A 47 -2.81 -4.43 9.17
CA SER A 47 -4.26 -4.24 8.96
C SER A 47 -4.70 -2.88 8.40
N GLY A 48 -5.70 -2.91 7.51
CA GLY A 48 -6.34 -1.75 6.89
C GLY A 48 -5.81 -1.33 5.52
N ALA A 49 -6.30 -0.19 5.03
CA ALA A 49 -5.79 0.40 3.80
C ALA A 49 -4.39 0.98 4.01
N ARG A 50 -3.47 0.67 3.10
CA ARG A 50 -2.05 1.08 3.23
C ARG A 50 -1.61 1.98 2.08
N CYS A 51 -0.53 2.73 2.26
CA CYS A 51 0.12 3.45 1.17
C CYS A 51 0.46 2.52 -0.01
N SER A 52 0.80 3.08 -1.17
CA SER A 52 1.20 2.27 -2.34
C SER A 52 2.39 1.35 -2.03
N CYS A 53 3.26 1.74 -1.11
CA CYS A 53 4.39 0.92 -0.64
C CYS A 53 4.01 -0.15 0.39
N ARG A 54 2.76 -0.16 0.87
CA ARG A 54 2.21 -1.06 1.90
C ARG A 54 2.96 -1.07 3.23
N SER A 55 3.92 -0.18 3.44
CA SER A 55 4.67 -0.12 4.70
C SER A 55 3.96 0.71 5.78
N ARG A 56 3.11 1.66 5.37
CA ARG A 56 2.43 2.61 6.25
C ARG A 56 0.92 2.65 5.97
N PRO A 57 0.09 3.06 6.94
CA PRO A 57 -1.35 3.28 6.72
C PRO A 57 -1.61 4.35 5.65
N ALA A 58 -2.67 4.20 4.87
CA ALA A 58 -3.10 5.21 3.91
C ALA A 58 -3.31 6.57 4.60
N GLY A 59 -2.92 7.66 3.94
CA GLY A 59 -2.97 9.00 4.53
C GLY A 59 -1.80 9.35 5.47
N GLN A 60 -0.97 8.36 5.84
CA GLN A 60 0.16 8.52 6.77
C GLN A 60 1.47 8.00 6.18
N CYS A 61 1.63 8.10 4.87
CA CYS A 61 2.85 7.74 4.18
C CYS A 61 3.98 8.70 4.56
N THR A 62 5.20 8.19 4.65
CA THR A 62 6.42 8.96 4.97
C THR A 62 7.50 8.83 3.90
N CYS A 63 7.22 8.15 2.80
CA CYS A 63 8.09 8.07 1.62
C CYS A 63 7.97 9.34 0.76
N GLU A 64 8.80 9.48 -0.28
CA GLU A 64 8.75 10.60 -1.23
C GLU A 64 7.34 10.87 -1.82
N ARG A 65 6.51 9.83 -1.94
CA ARG A 65 5.13 9.93 -2.46
C ARG A 65 4.12 10.43 -1.44
N ALA A 66 4.49 10.60 -0.17
CA ALA A 66 3.63 11.11 0.89
C ALA A 66 2.92 12.41 0.53
N VAL A 67 3.60 13.30 -0.20
CA VAL A 67 3.03 14.58 -0.66
C VAL A 67 1.81 14.37 -1.56
N THR A 68 1.76 13.26 -2.30
CA THR A 68 0.63 12.91 -3.18
C THR A 68 -0.34 11.93 -2.53
N GLU A 69 0.15 10.97 -1.75
CA GLU A 69 -0.66 9.89 -1.18
C GLU A 69 -1.37 10.26 0.13
N ASN A 70 -0.87 11.27 0.84
CA ASN A 70 -1.52 11.76 2.06
C ASN A 70 -2.60 12.82 1.75
N LYS A 71 -2.75 13.21 0.49
CA LYS A 71 -3.83 14.10 0.07
C LYS A 71 -5.16 13.37 0.14
N PRO A 72 -6.26 14.10 0.40
CA PRO A 72 -7.59 13.53 0.33
C PRO A 72 -7.82 12.94 -1.07
N VAL A 73 -8.45 11.77 -1.12
CA VAL A 73 -8.81 11.12 -2.37
C VAL A 73 -9.87 11.96 -3.07
N GLN A 74 -9.67 12.23 -4.35
CA GLN A 74 -10.64 12.93 -5.20
C GLN A 74 -11.23 11.93 -6.19
N GLY A 75 -12.56 11.88 -6.28
CA GLY A 75 -13.30 10.96 -7.16
C GLY A 75 -13.65 9.63 -6.48
N GLU A 76 -13.79 8.58 -7.30
CA GLU A 76 -14.23 7.26 -6.85
C GLU A 76 -13.17 6.60 -5.95
N THR A 77 -13.58 6.21 -4.75
CA THR A 77 -12.71 5.57 -3.76
C THR A 77 -12.83 4.04 -3.82
N CYS A 78 -11.83 3.33 -3.31
CA CYS A 78 -11.93 1.90 -3.02
C CYS A 78 -13.14 1.62 -2.10
N ALA A 79 -13.58 0.36 -2.03
CA ALA A 79 -14.54 -0.09 -1.01
C ALA A 79 -14.11 0.27 0.43
N CYS A 80 -12.81 0.45 0.67
CA CYS A 80 -12.25 0.93 1.93
C CYS A 80 -12.32 2.44 2.19
N GLY A 81 -12.78 3.24 1.23
CA GLY A 81 -12.82 4.71 1.28
C GLY A 81 -11.46 5.44 1.36
N SER A 82 -10.36 4.72 1.54
CA SER A 82 -9.08 5.29 1.97
C SER A 82 -8.10 5.61 0.82
N ARG A 83 -8.41 5.16 -0.41
CA ARG A 83 -7.60 5.35 -1.62
C ARG A 83 -8.49 5.44 -2.86
N PRO A 84 -8.00 5.97 -3.99
CA PRO A 84 -8.77 5.96 -5.23
C PRO A 84 -9.01 4.52 -5.70
N SER A 85 -10.15 4.27 -6.34
CA SER A 85 -10.56 2.94 -6.83
C SER A 85 -9.50 2.30 -7.74
N ALA A 86 -8.87 3.09 -8.60
CA ALA A 86 -7.77 2.67 -9.49
C ALA A 86 -6.44 2.35 -8.78
N SER A 87 -6.32 2.59 -7.47
CA SER A 87 -5.14 2.24 -6.67
C SER A 87 -5.58 1.68 -5.33
N CYS A 88 -6.53 0.75 -5.37
CA CYS A 88 -6.99 0.06 -4.18
C CYS A 88 -5.85 -0.76 -3.53
N THR A 89 -5.63 -0.56 -2.24
CA THR A 89 -4.67 -1.34 -1.42
C THR A 89 -5.31 -1.83 -0.13
N CYS A 90 -6.63 -2.07 -0.15
CA CYS A 90 -7.28 -2.83 0.90
C CYS A 90 -6.57 -4.17 1.04
N GLU A 91 -6.32 -4.63 2.26
CA GLU A 91 -5.82 -5.98 2.52
C GLU A 91 -6.70 -7.08 1.95
N LYS A 92 -7.99 -6.79 1.85
CA LYS A 92 -9.01 -7.70 1.38
C LYS A 92 -9.90 -6.89 0.46
N ALA A 93 -9.54 -6.84 -0.82
CA ALA A 93 -10.62 -6.89 -1.79
C ALA A 93 -11.27 -8.25 -1.51
N GLU A 94 -12.45 -8.23 -0.86
CA GLU A 94 -13.26 -9.43 -0.75
C GLU A 94 -13.24 -10.10 -2.12
N ALA A 95 -12.89 -11.39 -2.16
CA ALA A 95 -12.60 -12.14 -3.36
C ALA A 95 -13.49 -11.63 -4.50
N VAL A 96 -12.92 -10.76 -5.34
CA VAL A 96 -13.62 -10.32 -6.52
C VAL A 96 -13.49 -11.53 -7.40
N GLU A 97 -14.44 -12.46 -7.29
CA GLU A 97 -14.75 -13.41 -8.35
C GLU A 97 -15.14 -12.54 -9.55
N SER A 98 -14.13 -12.00 -10.22
CA SER A 98 -14.31 -11.54 -11.57
C SER A 98 -14.69 -12.79 -12.34
N ALA A 99 -15.85 -12.77 -12.99
CA ALA A 99 -16.34 -13.89 -13.79
C ALA A 99 -15.37 -14.31 -14.94
N LEU A 100 -14.27 -13.58 -15.12
CA LEU A 100 -13.17 -13.87 -16.06
C LEU A 100 -11.96 -14.56 -15.41
N GLU A 101 -11.89 -14.68 -14.08
CA GLU A 101 -10.78 -15.34 -13.40
C GLU A 101 -11.07 -16.85 -13.32
N GLN A 102 -10.27 -17.68 -14.01
CA GLN A 102 -10.34 -19.14 -13.88
C GLN A 102 -9.32 -19.63 -12.84
N ASP A 103 -9.81 -20.33 -11.81
CA ASP A 103 -8.97 -21.05 -10.85
C ASP A 103 -8.52 -22.39 -11.43
N PHE A 104 -7.21 -22.57 -11.62
CA PHE A 104 -6.62 -23.81 -12.12
C PHE A 104 -6.08 -24.74 -11.02
N THR A 105 -6.32 -24.41 -9.74
CA THR A 105 -5.76 -25.17 -8.60
C THR A 105 -6.66 -26.33 -8.16
N THR A 106 -7.87 -26.42 -8.70
CA THR A 106 -8.87 -27.46 -8.42
C THR A 106 -8.73 -28.74 -9.26
N ARG A 107 -7.50 -29.16 -9.63
CA ARG A 107 -7.30 -30.47 -10.27
C ARG A 107 -7.38 -31.59 -9.24
N ALA A 108 -8.54 -32.28 -9.23
CA ALA A 108 -8.76 -33.60 -8.62
C ALA A 108 -8.03 -34.71 -9.38
#